data_AF-A0A510WPP2-F1
#
_entry.id   AF-A0A510WPP2-F1
#
_cell.length_a   1.000
_cell.length_b   1.000
_cell.length_c   1.000
_cell.angle_alpha   90.00
_cell.angle_beta   90.00
_cell.angle_gamma   90.00
#
_symmetry.space_group_name_H-M   'P 1'
#
loop_
_entity.id
_entity.type
_entity.pdbx_description
1 polymer ?
#
loop_
_entity_poly.entity_id
_entity_poly.type
_entity_poly.pdbx_seq_one_letter_code
_entity_poly.pdbx_strand_id
1 'polypeptide(L)'
;MSIKVGSILVWVVLAVLTVWNIRINIKLMKIRMSVAPRDPRNLSATEMKTVKALNHERRKWAILSQVLFWTSLILVIAAQSMGILVYFLDLYTLTCIVSNKIDLQAAQVLTSKK
;
A
#
# COMPACT_ATOMS: atom_id res chain seq x y z
N MET A 1 -1.74 -36.50 -5.46
CA MET A 1 -2.71 -35.62 -4.77
C MET A 1 -1.94 -34.69 -3.83
N SER A 2 -1.21 -33.69 -4.36
CA SER A 2 -0.22 -32.93 -3.56
C SER A 2 -0.16 -31.43 -3.90
N ILE A 3 -1.32 -30.77 -4.03
CA ILE A 3 -1.40 -29.32 -4.36
C ILE A 3 -2.05 -28.49 -3.22
N LYS A 4 -2.55 -29.11 -2.15
CA LYS A 4 -3.39 -28.38 -1.17
C LYS A 4 -2.63 -27.46 -0.21
N VAL A 5 -1.41 -27.80 0.20
CA VAL A 5 -0.70 -27.03 1.24
C VAL A 5 -0.21 -25.67 0.73
N GLY A 6 0.31 -25.64 -0.50
CA GLY A 6 0.80 -24.41 -1.12
C GLY A 6 -0.31 -23.38 -1.34
N SER A 7 -1.51 -23.80 -1.80
CA SER A 7 -2.60 -22.83 -2.02
C SER A 7 -3.14 -22.26 -0.70
N ILE A 8 -3.29 -23.08 0.34
CA ILE A 8 -3.77 -22.64 1.65
C ILE A 8 -2.85 -21.55 2.24
N LEU A 9 -1.54 -21.71 2.10
CA LEU A 9 -0.56 -20.71 2.55
C LEU A 9 -0.77 -19.34 1.89
N VAL A 10 -0.98 -19.29 0.57
CA VAL A 10 -1.19 -18.03 -0.17
C VAL A 10 -2.49 -17.35 0.31
N TRP A 11 -3.56 -18.12 0.58
CA TRP A 11 -4.80 -17.56 1.13
C TRP A 11 -4.64 -16.99 2.55
N VAL A 12 -3.87 -17.67 3.40
CA VAL A 12 -3.58 -17.18 4.76
C VAL A 12 -2.75 -15.89 4.70
N VAL A 13 -1.76 -15.83 3.81
CA VAL A 13 -0.96 -14.62 3.58
C VAL A 13 -1.86 -13.46 3.13
N LEU A 14 -2.78 -13.69 2.19
CA LEU A 14 -3.72 -12.66 1.74
C LEU A 14 -4.59 -12.12 2.87
N ALA A 15 -5.11 -13.00 3.73
CA ALA A 15 -5.92 -12.59 4.87
C ALA A 15 -5.12 -11.70 5.84
N VAL A 16 -3.89 -12.10 6.18
CA VAL A 16 -2.99 -11.34 7.06
C VAL A 16 -2.63 -9.98 6.45
N LEU A 17 -2.27 -9.95 5.17
CA LEU A 17 -1.91 -8.73 4.46
C LEU A 17 -3.10 -7.77 4.37
N THR A 18 -4.30 -8.28 4.10
CA THR A 18 -5.51 -7.47 4.02
C THR A 18 -5.82 -6.81 5.37
N VAL A 19 -5.79 -7.58 6.45
CA VAL A 19 -5.98 -7.05 7.82
C VAL A 19 -4.93 -5.99 8.14
N TRP A 20 -3.67 -6.23 7.80
CA TRP A 20 -2.60 -5.27 8.00
C TRP A 20 -2.80 -3.98 7.20
N ASN A 21 -3.21 -4.09 5.94
CA ASN A 21 -3.49 -2.97 5.07
C ASN A 21 -4.65 -2.10 5.60
N ILE A 22 -5.72 -2.74 6.10
CA ILE A 22 -6.84 -2.05 6.76
C ILE A 22 -6.34 -1.30 8.00
N ARG A 23 -5.50 -1.95 8.83
CA ARG A 23 -4.97 -1.32 10.06
C ARG A 23 -4.13 -0.07 9.77
N ILE A 24 -3.33 -0.06 8.70
CA ILE A 24 -2.57 1.13 8.28
C ILE A 24 -3.52 2.22 7.77
N ASN A 25 -4.51 1.88 6.95
CA ASN A 25 -5.50 2.85 6.47
C ASN A 25 -6.25 3.52 7.62
N ILE A 26 -6.65 2.77 8.64
CA ILE A 26 -7.29 3.33 9.84
C ILE A 26 -6.35 4.32 10.54
N LYS A 27 -5.06 3.99 10.70
CA LYS A 27 -4.08 4.92 11.29
C LYS A 27 -3.95 6.20 10.47
N LEU A 28 -3.86 6.07 9.15
CA LEU A 28 -3.76 7.20 8.23
C LEU A 28 -5.00 8.10 8.31
N MET A 29 -6.19 7.51 8.33
CA MET A 29 -7.47 8.23 8.45
C MET A 29 -7.56 8.97 9.79
N LYS A 30 -7.13 8.34 10.90
CA LYS A 30 -7.05 9.00 12.20
C LYS A 30 -6.12 10.22 12.19
N ILE A 31 -4.95 10.13 11.55
CA ILE A 31 -4.01 11.27 11.44
C ILE A 31 -4.64 12.40 10.62
N ARG A 32 -5.24 12.08 9.47
CA ARG A 32 -5.90 13.07 8.60
C ARG A 32 -7.10 13.74 9.26
N MET A 33 -7.84 13.03 10.12
CA MET A 33 -8.98 13.57 10.86
C MET A 33 -8.58 14.34 12.12
N SER A 34 -7.48 13.94 12.78
CA SER A 34 -7.05 14.53 14.05
C SER A 34 -6.26 15.82 13.90
N VAL A 35 -5.65 16.07 12.74
CA VAL A 35 -4.75 17.21 12.55
C VAL A 35 -5.02 17.86 11.21
N ALA A 36 -5.40 19.15 11.23
CA ALA A 36 -5.45 19.95 10.01
C ALA A 36 -4.04 20.02 9.41
N PRO A 37 -3.84 19.64 8.13
CA PRO A 37 -2.51 19.65 7.52
C PRO A 37 -1.93 21.07 7.56
N ARG A 38 -0.66 21.21 7.95
CA ARG A 38 0.03 22.52 7.90
C ARG A 38 0.01 23.02 6.46
N ASP A 39 -0.27 24.32 6.28
CA ASP A 39 -0.21 24.97 4.97
C ASP A 39 1.19 24.76 4.37
N PRO A 40 1.32 24.33 3.10
CA PRO A 40 2.61 24.11 2.43
C PRO A 40 3.58 25.29 2.55
N ARG A 41 3.08 26.52 2.75
CA ARG A 41 3.88 27.73 2.96
C ARG A 41 4.60 27.80 4.31
N ASN A 42 4.13 27.03 5.30
CA ASN A 42 4.67 26.97 6.66
C ASN A 42 5.66 25.81 6.86
N LEU A 43 5.98 25.05 5.80
CA LEU A 43 6.97 23.98 5.84
C LEU A 43 8.36 24.50 5.52
N SER A 44 9.35 23.99 6.25
CA SER A 44 10.77 24.20 5.93
C SER A 44 11.10 23.65 4.55
N ALA A 45 12.08 24.26 3.86
CA ALA A 45 12.60 23.76 2.58
C ALA A 45 13.05 22.29 2.66
N THR A 46 13.55 21.85 3.82
CA THR A 46 13.95 20.47 4.08
C THR A 46 12.75 19.54 4.17
N GLU A 47 11.69 19.95 4.88
CA GLU A 47 10.45 19.16 5.01
C GLU A 47 9.72 19.04 3.68
N MET A 48 9.69 20.12 2.90
CA MET A 48 9.10 20.12 1.56
C MET A 48 9.85 19.20 0.60
N LYS A 49 11.19 19.14 0.69
CA LYS A 49 12.01 18.18 -0.08
C LYS A 49 11.71 16.73 0.32
N THR A 50 11.56 16.46 1.61
CA THR A 50 11.20 15.12 2.13
C THR A 50 9.82 14.69 1.67
N VAL A 51 8.80 15.54 1.78
CA VAL A 51 7.44 15.23 1.29
C VAL A 51 7.43 14.99 -0.22
N LYS A 52 8.19 15.77 -1.00
CA LYS A 52 8.31 15.56 -2.45
C LYS A 52 8.98 14.22 -2.79
N ALA A 53 10.02 13.83 -2.06
CA ALA A 53 10.67 12.55 -2.24
C ALA A 53 9.73 11.38 -1.90
N LEU A 54 9.01 11.46 -0.79
CA LEU A 54 8.02 10.46 -0.37
C LEU A 54 6.87 10.33 -1.40
N ASN A 55 6.36 11.44 -1.92
CA ASN A 55 5.34 11.40 -2.98
C ASN A 55 5.85 10.75 -4.28
N HIS A 56 7.11 10.98 -4.62
CA HIS A 56 7.71 10.36 -5.81
C HIS A 56 7.86 8.84 -5.63
N GLU A 57 8.31 8.39 -4.46
CA GLU A 57 8.36 6.96 -4.14
C GLU A 57 6.97 6.33 -4.15
N ARG A 58 5.98 6.96 -3.51
CA ARG A 58 4.58 6.51 -3.54
C ARG A 58 4.09 6.31 -4.97
N ARG A 59 4.40 7.24 -5.88
CA ARG A 59 3.96 7.15 -7.28
C ARG A 59 4.53 5.90 -7.97
N LYS A 60 5.80 5.54 -7.70
CA LYS A 60 6.40 4.30 -8.22
C LYS A 60 5.65 3.07 -7.71
N TRP A 61 5.36 3.01 -6.41
CA TRP A 61 4.62 1.90 -5.80
C TRP A 61 3.17 1.82 -6.27
N ALA A 62 2.52 2.97 -6.52
CA ALA A 62 1.17 3.01 -7.07
C ALA A 62 1.12 2.44 -8.51
N ILE A 63 2.09 2.80 -9.36
CA ILE A 63 2.21 2.23 -10.71
C ILE A 63 2.43 0.72 -10.62
N LEU A 64 3.34 0.27 -9.76
CA LEU A 64 3.60 -1.15 -9.55
C LEU A 64 2.34 -1.90 -9.08
N SER A 65 1.57 -1.31 -8.15
CA SER A 65 0.31 -1.89 -7.68
C SER A 65 -0.71 -2.04 -8.80
N GLN A 66 -0.85 -1.03 -9.67
CA GLN A 66 -1.75 -1.10 -10.82
C GLN A 66 -1.32 -2.18 -11.82
N VAL A 67 -0.02 -2.28 -12.12
CA VAL A 67 0.51 -3.32 -13.01
C VAL A 67 0.24 -4.72 -12.43
N LEU A 68 0.48 -4.93 -11.14
CA LEU A 68 0.22 -6.21 -10.48
C LEU A 68 -1.27 -6.58 -10.51
N PHE A 69 -2.16 -5.62 -10.29
CA PHE A 69 -3.60 -5.81 -10.35
C PHE A 69 -4.09 -6.16 -11.77
N TRP A 70 -3.63 -5.43 -12.79
CA TRP A 70 -3.99 -5.75 -14.18
C TRP A 70 -3.44 -7.10 -14.61
N THR A 71 -2.22 -7.43 -14.18
CA THR A 71 -1.60 -8.73 -14.45
C THR A 71 -2.37 -9.85 -13.76
N SER A 72 -2.86 -9.64 -12.54
CA SER A 72 -3.70 -10.63 -11.83
C SER A 72 -5.01 -10.90 -12.57
N LEU A 73 -5.66 -9.86 -13.09
CA LEU A 73 -6.89 -9.98 -13.87
C LEU A 73 -6.67 -10.77 -15.17
N ILE A 74 -5.62 -10.44 -15.93
CA ILE A 74 -5.30 -11.13 -17.19
C ILE A 74 -4.98 -12.60 -16.92
N LEU A 75 -4.20 -12.90 -15.89
CA LEU A 75 -3.82 -14.27 -15.55
C LEU A 75 -4.99 -15.12 -15.04
N VAL A 76 -5.98 -14.54 -14.36
CA VAL A 76 -7.22 -15.27 -14.02
C VAL A 76 -7.95 -15.72 -15.26
N ILE A 77 -8.13 -14.80 -16.21
CA ILE A 77 -8.88 -15.05 -17.43
C ILE A 77 -8.13 -16.08 -18.29
N ALA A 78 -6.81 -15.96 -18.40
CA ALA A 78 -5.98 -16.82 -19.24
C ALA A 78 -5.67 -18.19 -18.62
N ALA A 79 -5.34 -18.24 -17.32
CA ALA A 79 -4.84 -19.45 -16.66
C ALA A 79 -5.91 -20.21 -15.85
N GLN A 80 -7.11 -19.63 -15.68
CA GLN A 80 -8.23 -20.20 -14.91
C GLN A 80 -7.84 -20.70 -13.49
N SER A 81 -6.77 -20.16 -12.93
CA SER A 81 -6.19 -20.62 -11.67
C SER A 81 -6.37 -19.57 -10.57
N MET A 82 -7.24 -19.86 -9.61
CA MET A 82 -7.43 -19.02 -8.43
C MET A 82 -6.15 -18.88 -7.60
N GLY A 83 -5.24 -19.86 -7.60
CA GLY A 83 -3.97 -19.75 -6.85
C GLY A 83 -3.06 -18.64 -7.37
N ILE A 84 -3.00 -18.47 -8.69
CA ILE A 84 -2.20 -17.42 -9.34
C ILE A 84 -2.82 -16.04 -9.05
N LEU A 85 -4.14 -15.94 -9.04
CA LEU A 85 -4.84 -14.71 -8.64
C LEU A 85 -4.44 -14.25 -7.25
N VAL A 86 -4.54 -15.16 -6.27
CA VAL A 86 -4.30 -14.83 -4.85
C VAL A 86 -2.84 -14.41 -4.66
N TYR A 87 -1.89 -15.06 -5.35
CA TYR A 87 -0.48 -14.66 -5.30
C TYR A 87 -0.25 -13.23 -5.82
N PHE A 88 -0.86 -12.85 -6.94
CA PHE A 88 -0.73 -11.47 -7.43
C PHE A 88 -1.49 -10.47 -6.55
N LEU A 89 -2.61 -10.88 -5.96
CA LEU A 89 -3.32 -10.07 -4.95
C LEU A 89 -2.48 -9.87 -3.68
N ASP A 90 -1.66 -10.84 -3.27
CA ASP A 90 -0.70 -10.68 -2.17
C ASP A 90 0.33 -9.61 -2.50
N LEU A 91 0.95 -9.72 -3.68
CA LEU A 91 1.92 -8.72 -4.15
C LEU A 91 1.29 -7.34 -4.26
N TYR A 92 0.08 -7.25 -4.82
CA TYR A 92 -0.70 -6.02 -4.86
C TYR A 92 -0.92 -5.45 -3.44
N THR A 93 -1.37 -6.27 -2.50
CA THR A 93 -1.65 -5.85 -1.13
C THR A 93 -0.37 -5.39 -0.42
N LEU A 94 0.76 -6.04 -0.65
CA LEU A 94 2.08 -5.60 -0.17
C LEU A 94 2.45 -4.21 -0.71
N THR A 95 2.26 -3.97 -2.02
CA THR A 95 2.53 -2.64 -2.60
C THR A 95 1.61 -1.55 -2.06
N CYS A 96 0.35 -1.88 -1.77
CA CYS A 96 -0.57 -0.98 -1.08
C CYS A 96 -0.11 -0.67 0.34
N ILE A 97 0.33 -1.68 1.10
CA ILE A 97 0.87 -1.50 2.46
C ILE A 97 2.07 -0.55 2.45
N VAL A 98 3.01 -0.74 1.52
CA VAL A 98 4.20 0.13 1.38
C VAL A 98 3.77 1.55 1.03
N SER A 99 2.88 1.72 0.04
CA SER A 99 2.35 3.04 -0.34
C SER A 99 1.67 3.75 0.84
N ASN A 100 0.87 3.02 1.62
CA ASN A 100 0.17 3.56 2.78
C ASN A 100 1.13 3.92 3.93
N LYS A 101 2.24 3.18 4.11
CA LYS A 101 3.29 3.56 5.06
C LYS A 101 3.99 4.86 4.64
N ILE A 102 4.29 5.02 3.35
CA ILE A 102 4.88 6.25 2.82
C ILE A 102 3.93 7.44 3.04
N ASP A 103 2.63 7.25 2.77
CA ASP A 103 1.61 8.25 3.04
C ASP A 103 1.51 8.62 4.53
N LEU A 104 1.71 7.63 5.41
CA LEU A 104 1.70 7.84 6.85
C LEU A 104 2.92 8.65 7.31
N GLN A 105 4.10 8.38 6.75
CA GLN A 105 5.30 9.18 6.99
C GLN A 105 5.14 10.62 6.47
N ALA A 106 4.60 10.79 5.26
CA ALA A 106 4.32 12.12 4.71
C ALA A 106 3.32 12.89 5.58
N ALA A 107 2.24 12.23 6.03
CA ALA A 107 1.26 12.83 6.93
C ALA A 107 1.86 13.21 8.29
N GLN A 108 2.75 12.38 8.86
CA GLN A 108 3.47 12.71 10.10
C GLN A 108 4.37 13.94 9.94
N VAL A 109 5.09 14.08 8.82
CA VAL A 109 5.89 15.28 8.55
C VAL A 109 5.01 16.53 8.45
N LEU A 110 3.87 16.42 7.77
CA LEU A 110 2.91 17.54 7.59
C LEU A 110 2.16 17.92 8.88
N THR A 111 2.13 17.05 9.88
CA THR A 111 1.38 17.23 11.14
C THR A 111 2.28 17.37 12.37
N SER A 112 3.59 17.13 12.23
CA SER A 112 4.59 17.34 13.27
C SER A 112 4.66 18.82 13.65
N LYS A 113 4.12 19.14 14.83
CA LYS A 113 4.37 20.42 15.51
C LYS A 113 5.81 20.41 16.02
N LYS A 114 6.74 21.01 15.27
CA LYS A 114 7.73 21.88 15.92
C LYS A 114 7.03 23.17 16.30
#